data_AF-A0A255GP49-F1
#
_entry.id   AF-A0A255GP49-F1
#
_cell.length_a   1.000
_cell.length_b   1.000
_cell.length_c   1.000
_cell.angle_alpha   90.00
_cell.angle_beta   90.00
_cell.angle_gamma   90.00
#
_symmetry.space_group_name_H-M   'P 1'
#
loop_
_entity.id
_entity.type
_entity.pdbx_description
1 polymer ?
#
loop_
_entity_poly.entity_id
_entity_poly.type
_entity_poly.pdbx_seq_one_letter_code
_entity_poly.pdbx_strand_id
1 'polypeptide(L)'
;MLVGTPLLGACSPADPGSPEIRARAAAAGTAADRMLEQLSDGDPLAAAFRDGCRRGQHNWKVKDDFDWDCGFHRYQAVEANGTLREVIEAQHQRLLAAGCQPDQTDNEQRRGLPVMLDHYEKYASSPHKLPSVRYLCAHQVAVGVKISDPSDPSLSTGPVLDAWSQGALARDRVLSEKVPDEATRARLTGSKAKVLVLKTASVKYYRA
;
A
#
# COMPACT_ATOMS: atom_id res chain seq x y z
N MET A 1 -52.45 19.33 19.45
CA MET A 1 -51.07 19.22 19.96
C MET A 1 -50.27 18.42 18.95
N LEU A 2 -49.39 19.07 18.20
CA LEU A 2 -48.46 18.42 17.28
C LEU A 2 -47.21 18.05 18.09
N VAL A 3 -46.97 16.76 18.26
CA VAL A 3 -45.75 16.21 18.88
C VAL A 3 -44.64 16.34 17.84
N GLY A 4 -43.74 17.30 18.05
CA GLY A 4 -42.55 17.47 17.22
C GLY A 4 -41.56 16.36 17.49
N THR A 5 -41.33 15.50 16.50
CA THR A 5 -40.26 14.50 16.49
C THR A 5 -38.92 15.25 16.53
N PRO A 6 -38.04 15.01 17.52
CA PRO A 6 -36.71 15.59 17.49
C PRO A 6 -35.97 15.03 16.26
N LEU A 7 -35.58 15.92 15.35
CA LEU A 7 -34.56 15.62 14.35
C LEU A 7 -33.31 15.25 15.15
N LEU A 8 -33.03 13.94 15.25
CA LEU A 8 -31.75 13.43 15.70
C LEU A 8 -30.71 14.08 14.80
N GLY A 9 -30.06 15.12 15.30
CA GLY A 9 -29.01 15.83 14.59
C GLY A 9 -27.99 14.79 14.16
N ALA A 10 -27.79 14.64 12.86
CA ALA A 10 -26.76 13.78 12.33
C ALA A 10 -25.46 14.16 13.03
N CYS A 11 -24.94 13.27 13.87
CA CYS A 11 -23.64 13.47 14.49
C CYS A 11 -22.66 13.72 13.36
N SER A 12 -22.06 14.91 13.32
CA SER A 12 -21.03 15.20 12.33
C SER A 12 -19.95 14.11 12.43
N PRO A 13 -19.38 13.65 11.29
CA PRO A 13 -18.35 12.64 11.30
C PRO A 13 -17.22 13.07 12.23
N ALA A 14 -16.70 12.13 13.03
CA ALA A 14 -15.62 12.45 13.97
C ALA A 14 -14.39 12.95 13.21
N ASP A 15 -13.70 13.95 13.78
CA ASP A 15 -12.43 14.45 13.23
C ASP A 15 -11.44 13.28 13.10
N PRO A 16 -10.88 13.01 11.89
CA PRO A 16 -9.88 11.97 11.71
C PRO A 16 -8.61 12.19 12.56
N GLY A 17 -8.39 13.41 13.08
CA GLY A 17 -7.31 13.71 14.02
C GLY A 17 -7.62 13.41 15.50
N SER A 18 -8.82 12.94 15.83
CA SER A 18 -9.23 12.70 17.22
C SER A 18 -8.38 11.59 17.91
N PRO A 19 -8.23 11.62 19.25
CA PRO A 19 -7.40 10.65 19.96
C PRO A 19 -7.79 9.19 19.70
N GLU A 20 -9.09 8.89 19.60
CA GLU A 20 -9.58 7.54 19.30
C GLU A 20 -9.13 7.06 17.92
N ILE A 21 -9.25 7.90 16.89
CA ILE A 21 -8.84 7.55 15.53
C ILE A 21 -7.32 7.40 15.43
N ARG A 22 -6.54 8.23 16.15
CA ARG A 22 -5.08 8.06 16.25
C ARG A 22 -4.67 6.75 16.93
N ALA A 23 -5.41 6.28 17.93
CA ALA A 23 -5.14 4.98 18.56
C ALA A 23 -5.38 3.83 17.56
N ARG A 24 -6.43 3.92 16.73
CA ARG A 24 -6.68 2.98 15.64
C ARG A 24 -5.57 3.01 14.59
N ALA A 25 -5.05 4.20 14.25
CA ALA A 25 -3.92 4.36 13.35
C ALA A 25 -2.64 3.69 13.88
N ALA A 26 -2.35 3.80 15.18
CA ALA A 26 -1.20 3.13 15.80
C ALA A 26 -1.31 1.59 15.75
N ALA A 27 -2.51 1.05 16.01
CA ALA A 27 -2.76 -0.38 15.87
C ALA A 27 -2.64 -0.85 14.41
N ALA A 28 -3.12 -0.05 13.46
CA ALA A 28 -2.98 -0.28 12.03
C ALA A 28 -1.50 -0.28 11.58
N GLY A 29 -0.69 0.65 12.10
CA GLY A 29 0.75 0.68 11.87
C GLY A 29 1.45 -0.57 12.40
N THR A 30 1.10 -1.02 13.61
CA THR A 30 1.66 -2.26 14.20
C THR A 30 1.29 -3.50 13.35
N ALA A 31 0.06 -3.58 12.86
CA ALA A 31 -0.38 -4.67 11.99
C ALA A 31 0.36 -4.66 10.64
N ALA A 32 0.57 -3.49 10.04
CA ALA A 32 1.31 -3.34 8.80
C ALA A 32 2.79 -3.72 8.97
N ASP A 33 3.43 -3.28 10.06
CA ASP A 33 4.81 -3.62 10.39
C ASP A 33 5.00 -5.13 10.55
N ARG A 34 4.14 -5.78 11.34
CA ARG A 34 4.19 -7.24 11.54
C ARG A 34 4.03 -8.01 10.24
N MET A 35 3.12 -7.57 9.37
CA MET A 35 2.91 -8.23 8.07
C MET A 35 4.16 -8.13 7.19
N LEU A 36 4.81 -6.97 7.12
CA LEU A 36 6.04 -6.82 6.34
C LEU A 36 7.22 -7.58 6.95
N GLU A 37 7.32 -7.64 8.28
CA GLU A 37 8.32 -8.47 8.97
C GLU A 37 8.14 -9.95 8.63
N GLN A 38 6.92 -10.47 8.66
CA GLN A 38 6.61 -11.84 8.26
C GLN A 38 6.93 -12.12 6.78
N LEU A 39 6.79 -11.10 5.92
CA LEU A 39 7.09 -11.19 4.50
C LEU A 39 8.56 -10.87 4.16
N SER A 40 9.41 -10.64 5.15
CA SER A 40 10.79 -10.22 4.92
C SER A 40 11.63 -11.29 4.20
N ASP A 41 12.46 -10.85 3.27
CA ASP A 41 13.51 -11.62 2.58
C ASP A 41 14.92 -11.19 2.96
N GLY A 42 15.05 -10.18 3.81
CA GLY A 42 16.31 -9.51 4.09
C GLY A 42 16.11 -8.10 4.60
N ASP A 43 17.20 -7.41 4.85
CA ASP A 43 17.13 -6.05 5.39
C ASP A 43 16.62 -5.07 4.33
N PRO A 44 15.64 -4.22 4.66
CA PRO A 44 15.13 -3.24 3.71
C PRO A 44 16.18 -2.18 3.39
N LEU A 45 16.46 -1.99 2.10
CA LEU A 45 17.24 -0.85 1.60
C LEU A 45 16.58 0.48 1.91
N ALA A 46 15.25 0.50 1.97
CA ALA A 46 14.48 1.67 2.34
C ALA A 46 13.18 1.25 2.99
N ALA A 47 12.73 2.06 3.94
CA ALA A 47 11.42 1.92 4.54
C ALA A 47 10.78 3.31 4.66
N ALA A 48 9.46 3.35 4.48
CA ALA A 48 8.68 4.56 4.53
C ALA A 48 7.29 4.25 5.09
N PHE A 49 6.58 5.25 5.58
CA PHE A 49 5.17 5.08 5.90
C PHE A 49 4.38 6.35 5.63
N ARG A 50 3.09 6.18 5.42
CA ARG A 50 2.11 7.27 5.33
C ARG A 50 0.82 6.86 6.02
N ASP A 51 0.34 7.76 6.87
CA ASP A 51 -0.97 7.72 7.49
C ASP A 51 -1.78 8.90 6.98
N GLY A 52 -2.96 8.64 6.42
CA GLY A 52 -3.80 9.71 5.91
C GLY A 52 -5.24 9.32 5.63
N CYS A 53 -6.04 10.34 5.43
CA CYS A 53 -7.47 10.26 5.21
C CYS A 53 -7.86 10.91 3.88
N ARG A 54 -8.76 10.25 3.15
CA ARG A 54 -9.43 10.83 1.99
C ARG A 54 -10.84 11.21 2.41
N ARG A 55 -11.28 12.38 1.96
CA ARG A 55 -12.65 12.84 2.14
C ARG A 55 -13.56 12.18 1.10
N GLY A 56 -14.76 11.82 1.52
CA GLY A 56 -15.83 11.40 0.64
C GLY A 56 -16.21 12.49 -0.35
N GLN A 57 -16.55 12.08 -1.56
CA GLN A 57 -17.18 12.94 -2.54
C GLN A 57 -18.71 12.78 -2.47
N HIS A 58 -19.41 13.87 -2.15
CA HIS A 58 -20.87 13.93 -2.10
C HIS A 58 -21.40 14.96 -3.09
N ASN A 59 -21.05 14.78 -4.37
CA ASN A 59 -21.51 15.63 -5.45
C ASN A 59 -22.55 14.90 -6.33
N TRP A 60 -23.00 15.53 -7.40
CA TRP A 60 -24.06 14.96 -8.24
C TRP A 60 -23.64 13.71 -9.02
N LYS A 61 -22.33 13.51 -9.27
CA LYS A 61 -21.78 12.34 -9.99
C LYS A 61 -21.36 11.22 -9.04
N VAL A 62 -20.75 11.58 -7.92
CA VAL A 62 -20.16 10.66 -6.96
C VAL A 62 -20.82 10.90 -5.61
N LYS A 63 -21.38 9.84 -5.05
CA LYS A 63 -22.02 9.82 -3.73
C LYS A 63 -21.34 8.73 -2.91
N ASP A 64 -20.15 9.04 -2.43
CA ASP A 64 -19.45 8.18 -1.47
C ASP A 64 -20.35 8.00 -0.22
N ASP A 65 -20.35 6.79 0.35
CA ASP A 65 -21.13 6.41 1.53
C ASP A 65 -20.40 6.71 2.86
N PHE A 66 -19.33 7.50 2.79
CA PHE A 66 -18.46 7.89 3.90
C PHE A 66 -18.02 9.34 3.69
N ASP A 67 -17.87 10.11 4.76
CA ASP A 67 -17.22 11.41 4.80
C ASP A 67 -15.70 11.31 4.88
N TRP A 68 -15.18 10.28 5.56
CA TRP A 68 -13.74 10.02 5.72
C TRP A 68 -13.42 8.55 5.56
N ASP A 69 -12.37 8.26 4.80
CA ASP A 69 -11.76 6.93 4.68
C ASP A 69 -10.27 7.06 4.98
N CYS A 70 -9.84 6.54 6.13
CA CYS A 70 -8.45 6.62 6.58
C CYS A 70 -7.74 5.27 6.49
N GLY A 71 -6.45 5.33 6.17
CA GLY A 71 -5.61 4.14 6.14
C GLY A 71 -4.15 4.46 6.43
N PHE A 72 -3.49 3.45 6.99
CA PHE A 72 -2.06 3.44 7.24
C PHE A 72 -1.38 2.58 6.16
N HIS A 73 -0.26 3.07 5.65
CA HIS A 73 0.51 2.41 4.61
C HIS A 73 1.98 2.35 5.03
N ARG A 74 2.54 1.14 5.04
CA ARG A 74 3.95 0.88 5.29
C ARG A 74 4.58 0.36 4.02
N TYR A 75 5.79 0.82 3.74
CA TYR A 75 6.50 0.49 2.52
C TYR A 75 7.91 0.02 2.81
N GLN A 76 8.36 -0.95 2.03
CA GLN A 76 9.72 -1.47 2.07
C GLN A 76 10.23 -1.74 0.66
N ALA A 77 11.50 -1.44 0.42
CA ALA A 77 12.24 -1.90 -0.75
C ALA A 77 13.36 -2.83 -0.29
N VAL A 78 13.41 -4.02 -0.87
CA VAL A 78 14.40 -5.05 -0.53
C VAL A 78 15.11 -5.51 -1.81
N GLU A 79 16.40 -5.77 -1.71
CA GLU A 79 17.14 -6.42 -2.80
C GLU A 79 16.71 -7.89 -2.91
N ALA A 80 16.50 -8.36 -4.12
CA ALA A 80 16.26 -9.77 -4.36
C ALA A 80 17.37 -10.37 -5.22
N ASN A 81 17.77 -11.59 -4.83
CA ASN A 81 18.73 -12.39 -5.57
C ASN A 81 17.99 -13.42 -6.43
N GLY A 82 18.59 -13.75 -7.58
CA GLY A 82 18.02 -14.70 -8.53
C GLY A 82 17.53 -14.03 -9.82
N THR A 83 16.97 -14.86 -10.69
CA THR A 83 16.29 -14.40 -11.90
C THR A 83 14.96 -13.72 -11.55
N LEU A 84 14.49 -12.83 -12.41
CA LEU A 84 13.22 -12.15 -12.21
C LEU A 84 12.05 -13.14 -11.99
N ARG A 85 12.03 -14.26 -12.73
CA ARG A 85 11.03 -15.31 -12.57
C ARG A 85 11.08 -15.96 -11.18
N GLU A 86 12.27 -16.38 -10.73
CA GLU A 86 12.46 -16.96 -9.39
C GLU A 86 12.02 -15.99 -8.29
N VAL A 87 12.32 -14.70 -8.44
CA VAL A 87 11.89 -13.66 -7.49
C VAL A 87 10.37 -13.56 -7.44
N ILE A 88 9.69 -13.51 -8.59
CA ILE A 88 8.22 -13.48 -8.67
C ILE A 88 7.64 -14.73 -7.99
N GLU A 89 8.11 -15.92 -8.34
CA GLU A 89 7.61 -17.18 -7.77
C GLU A 89 7.85 -17.25 -6.25
N ALA A 90 9.03 -16.82 -5.78
CA ALA A 90 9.36 -16.79 -4.35
C ALA A 90 8.46 -15.84 -3.54
N GLN A 91 8.18 -14.64 -4.07
CA GLN A 91 7.25 -13.71 -3.40
C GLN A 91 5.84 -14.30 -3.32
N HIS A 92 5.40 -14.99 -4.37
CA HIS A 92 4.08 -15.60 -4.39
C HIS A 92 3.96 -16.66 -3.30
N GLN A 93 4.94 -17.55 -3.21
CA GLN A 93 4.96 -18.59 -2.18
C GLN A 93 5.02 -18.00 -0.77
N ARG A 94 5.79 -16.92 -0.56
CA ARG A 94 5.86 -16.26 0.75
C ARG A 94 4.52 -15.65 1.16
N LEU A 95 3.82 -15.00 0.23
CA LEU A 95 2.48 -14.45 0.48
C LEU A 95 1.47 -15.55 0.83
N LEU A 96 1.46 -16.64 0.07
CA LEU A 96 0.57 -17.78 0.35
C LEU A 96 0.88 -18.42 1.71
N ALA A 97 2.16 -18.61 2.03
CA ALA A 97 2.61 -19.14 3.32
C ALA A 97 2.24 -18.21 4.50
N ALA A 98 2.15 -16.90 4.26
CA ALA A 98 1.64 -15.92 5.23
C ALA A 98 0.10 -15.91 5.35
N GLY A 99 -0.60 -16.79 4.63
CA GLY A 99 -2.06 -16.87 4.62
C GLY A 99 -2.72 -15.78 3.79
N CYS A 100 -1.96 -15.08 2.95
CA CYS A 100 -2.49 -14.06 2.05
C CYS A 100 -3.13 -14.68 0.81
N GLN A 101 -4.20 -14.08 0.31
CA GLN A 101 -4.89 -14.49 -0.91
C GLN A 101 -4.89 -13.34 -1.92
N PRO A 102 -4.83 -13.61 -3.24
CA PRO A 102 -4.95 -12.55 -4.25
C PRO A 102 -6.23 -11.72 -4.05
N ASP A 103 -6.11 -10.39 -4.15
CA ASP A 103 -7.27 -9.50 -4.06
C ASP A 103 -8.12 -9.60 -5.33
N GLN A 104 -9.37 -10.05 -5.18
CA GLN A 104 -10.28 -10.28 -6.32
C GLN A 104 -11.17 -9.08 -6.64
N THR A 105 -11.08 -8.00 -5.86
CA THR A 105 -11.95 -6.82 -5.99
C THR A 105 -11.64 -5.97 -7.22
N ASP A 106 -10.41 -6.04 -7.75
CA ASP A 106 -9.98 -5.34 -8.95
C ASP A 106 -9.75 -6.33 -10.11
N ASN A 107 -10.44 -6.11 -11.24
CA ASN A 107 -10.42 -6.99 -12.41
C ASN A 107 -8.99 -7.29 -12.92
N GLU A 108 -8.07 -6.33 -12.81
CA GLU A 108 -6.68 -6.48 -13.25
C GLU A 108 -5.81 -7.20 -12.20
N GLN A 109 -6.15 -7.07 -10.91
CA GLN A 109 -5.38 -7.65 -9.79
C GLN A 109 -5.85 -9.06 -9.39
N ARG A 110 -6.99 -9.51 -9.95
CA ARG A 110 -7.65 -10.80 -9.70
C ARG A 110 -6.76 -12.04 -9.78
N ARG A 111 -5.61 -11.99 -10.45
CA ARG A 111 -4.73 -13.17 -10.58
C ARG A 111 -3.45 -13.12 -9.75
N GLY A 112 -3.24 -12.11 -8.90
CA GLY A 112 -2.03 -12.03 -8.07
C GLY A 112 -0.74 -12.09 -8.90
N LEU A 113 0.31 -12.74 -8.38
CA LEU A 113 1.62 -12.85 -9.04
C LEU A 113 1.59 -13.65 -10.36
N PRO A 114 0.67 -14.59 -10.61
CA PRO A 114 0.45 -15.11 -11.96
C PRO A 114 0.30 -14.05 -13.06
N VAL A 115 -0.33 -12.89 -12.80
CA VAL A 115 -0.36 -11.79 -13.79
C VAL A 115 1.05 -11.29 -14.13
N MET A 116 1.94 -11.17 -13.14
CA MET A 116 3.33 -10.77 -13.38
C MET A 116 4.07 -11.81 -14.22
N LEU A 117 3.80 -13.10 -14.03
CA LEU A 117 4.37 -14.17 -14.85
C LEU A 117 3.85 -14.12 -16.29
N ASP A 118 2.56 -13.85 -16.50
CA ASP A 118 1.98 -13.66 -17.85
C ASP A 118 2.66 -12.49 -18.59
N HIS A 119 3.09 -11.46 -17.87
CA HIS A 119 3.75 -10.27 -18.43
C HIS A 119 5.29 -10.35 -18.43
N TYR A 120 5.85 -11.37 -17.78
CA TYR A 120 7.31 -11.53 -17.64
C TYR A 120 8.00 -11.61 -19.00
N GLU A 121 7.49 -12.41 -19.93
CA GLU A 121 8.12 -12.58 -21.25
C GLU A 121 8.23 -11.25 -22.01
N LYS A 122 7.22 -10.38 -21.84
CA LYS A 122 7.18 -9.06 -22.49
C LYS A 122 8.11 -8.05 -21.83
N TYR A 123 8.32 -8.14 -20.52
CA TYR A 123 9.03 -7.12 -19.73
C TYR A 123 10.27 -7.64 -18.99
N ALA A 124 10.80 -8.80 -19.37
CA ALA A 124 11.94 -9.42 -18.70
C ALA A 124 13.17 -8.50 -18.61
N SER A 125 13.38 -7.64 -19.60
CA SER A 125 14.46 -6.64 -19.65
C SER A 125 14.11 -5.28 -19.02
N SER A 126 12.89 -5.11 -18.51
CA SER A 126 12.43 -3.89 -17.86
C SER A 126 11.51 -4.23 -16.68
N PRO A 127 12.05 -4.82 -15.59
CA PRO A 127 11.27 -5.24 -14.42
C PRO A 127 10.30 -4.18 -13.90
N HIS A 128 10.70 -2.90 -13.87
CA HIS A 128 9.85 -1.79 -13.44
C HIS A 128 8.55 -1.59 -14.25
N LYS A 129 8.43 -2.18 -15.44
CA LYS A 129 7.21 -2.17 -16.27
C LYS A 129 6.24 -3.30 -15.94
N LEU A 130 6.64 -4.24 -15.08
CA LEU A 130 5.71 -5.26 -14.61
C LEU A 130 4.57 -4.60 -13.82
N PRO A 131 3.34 -5.13 -13.97
CA PRO A 131 2.23 -4.67 -13.15
C PRO A 131 2.53 -4.93 -11.68
N SER A 132 1.98 -4.10 -10.78
CA SER A 132 1.93 -4.47 -9.36
C SER A 132 0.75 -5.41 -9.10
N VAL A 133 0.81 -6.14 -8.00
CA VAL A 133 -0.21 -7.11 -7.61
C VAL A 133 -0.56 -6.93 -6.15
N ARG A 134 -1.78 -7.31 -5.78
CA ARG A 134 -2.32 -7.08 -4.44
C ARG A 134 -2.89 -8.37 -3.85
N TYR A 135 -2.70 -8.51 -2.54
CA TYR A 135 -3.18 -9.61 -1.73
C TYR A 135 -3.92 -9.08 -0.51
N LEU A 136 -4.89 -9.86 -0.04
CA LEU A 136 -5.56 -9.68 1.23
C LEU A 136 -5.03 -10.73 2.20
N CYS A 137 -4.46 -10.28 3.30
CA CYS A 137 -3.91 -11.11 4.37
C CYS A 137 -4.82 -11.05 5.61
N ALA A 138 -4.45 -11.77 6.67
CA ALA A 138 -5.15 -11.74 7.95
C ALA A 138 -5.32 -10.30 8.49
N HIS A 139 -6.35 -10.09 9.31
CA HIS A 139 -6.66 -8.79 9.94
C HIS A 139 -6.88 -7.63 8.95
N GLN A 140 -7.39 -7.90 7.76
CA GLN A 140 -7.69 -6.89 6.74
C GLN A 140 -6.45 -6.10 6.27
N VAL A 141 -5.26 -6.69 6.39
CA VAL A 141 -4.03 -6.10 5.85
C VAL A 141 -3.96 -6.41 4.36
N ALA A 142 -3.98 -5.38 3.52
CA ALA A 142 -3.75 -5.53 2.09
C ALA A 142 -2.26 -5.37 1.77
N VAL A 143 -1.65 -6.35 1.11
CA VAL A 143 -0.25 -6.31 0.71
C VAL A 143 -0.13 -6.13 -0.79
N GLY A 144 0.47 -5.02 -1.21
CA GLY A 144 0.91 -4.78 -2.58
C GLY A 144 2.35 -5.24 -2.78
N VAL A 145 2.64 -5.85 -3.92
CA VAL A 145 4.00 -6.18 -4.36
C VAL A 145 4.21 -5.61 -5.75
N LYS A 146 5.32 -4.90 -5.94
CA LYS A 146 5.84 -4.49 -7.25
C LYS A 146 7.27 -5.01 -7.37
N ILE A 147 7.57 -5.65 -8.48
CA ILE A 147 8.95 -5.99 -8.83
C ILE A 147 9.51 -4.88 -9.71
N SER A 148 10.72 -4.45 -9.41
CA SER A 148 11.36 -3.33 -10.09
C SER A 148 12.88 -3.52 -10.15
N ASP A 149 13.58 -2.47 -10.55
CA ASP A 149 15.03 -2.41 -10.65
C ASP A 149 15.52 -0.99 -10.28
N PRO A 150 16.81 -0.79 -9.96
CA PRO A 150 17.32 0.53 -9.56
C PRO A 150 17.19 1.64 -10.62
N SER A 151 16.97 1.27 -11.90
CA SER A 151 16.77 2.24 -12.99
C SER A 151 15.33 2.74 -13.11
N ASP A 152 14.41 2.22 -12.29
CA ASP A 152 13.02 2.65 -12.25
C ASP A 152 12.94 4.17 -11.95
N PRO A 153 12.48 4.99 -12.90
CA PRO A 153 12.43 6.45 -12.73
C PRO A 153 11.51 6.85 -11.58
N SER A 154 10.60 5.98 -11.16
CA SER A 154 9.70 6.22 -10.03
C SER A 154 10.40 6.14 -8.66
N LEU A 155 11.63 5.61 -8.60
CA LEU A 155 12.48 5.65 -7.40
C LEU A 155 13.15 7.02 -7.18
N SER A 156 13.28 7.83 -8.24
CA SER A 156 13.96 9.13 -8.21
C SER A 156 13.00 10.31 -8.27
N THR A 157 11.79 10.12 -8.81
CA THR A 157 10.81 11.19 -9.02
C THR A 157 9.77 11.25 -7.90
N GLY A 158 9.96 12.18 -6.94
CA GLY A 158 8.96 12.51 -5.93
C GLY A 158 8.99 11.62 -4.68
N PRO A 159 7.95 11.68 -3.83
CA PRO A 159 7.80 10.75 -2.74
C PRO A 159 7.72 9.37 -3.37
N VAL A 160 8.75 8.56 -3.18
CA VAL A 160 8.81 7.13 -3.53
C VAL A 160 7.48 6.41 -3.18
N LEU A 161 6.80 6.90 -2.14
CA LEU A 161 5.44 6.57 -1.71
C LEU A 161 4.33 6.74 -2.76
N ASP A 162 4.34 7.81 -3.56
CA ASP A 162 3.27 8.10 -4.53
C ASP A 162 3.34 7.13 -5.72
N ALA A 163 4.57 6.83 -6.18
CA ALA A 163 4.87 5.79 -7.16
C ALA A 163 4.50 4.38 -6.67
N TRP A 164 4.72 4.10 -5.38
CA TRP A 164 4.45 2.79 -4.78
C TRP A 164 2.99 2.60 -4.37
N SER A 165 2.23 3.69 -4.24
CA SER A 165 0.81 3.66 -3.86
C SER A 165 -0.16 3.52 -5.04
N GLN A 166 0.31 3.50 -6.29
CA GLN A 166 -0.53 3.46 -7.50
C GLN A 166 -1.72 4.44 -7.45
N GLY A 167 -1.49 5.68 -7.01
CA GLY A 167 -2.56 6.69 -6.94
C GLY A 167 -3.62 6.44 -5.87
N ALA A 168 -3.46 5.44 -4.99
CA ALA A 168 -4.44 5.11 -3.95
C ALA A 168 -4.61 6.20 -2.88
N LEU A 169 -3.79 7.25 -2.88
CA LEU A 169 -3.68 8.20 -1.78
C LEU A 169 -3.52 9.65 -2.26
N ALA A 170 -4.40 10.11 -3.17
CA ALA A 170 -4.83 11.50 -3.07
C ALA A 170 -5.53 11.64 -1.70
N ARG A 171 -4.74 11.93 -0.66
CA ARG A 171 -5.23 12.13 0.70
C ARG A 171 -5.41 13.63 0.87
N ASP A 172 -6.65 14.03 1.12
CA ASP A 172 -6.96 15.41 1.47
C ASP A 172 -6.27 15.81 2.79
N ARG A 173 -5.92 14.82 3.62
CA ARG A 173 -5.20 15.03 4.88
C ARG A 173 -4.19 13.94 5.18
N VAL A 174 -2.92 14.33 5.29
CA VAL A 174 -1.84 13.50 5.84
C VAL A 174 -1.78 13.72 7.36
N LEU A 175 -1.86 12.64 8.13
CA LEU A 175 -1.81 12.70 9.60
C LEU A 175 -0.38 12.50 10.11
N SER A 176 0.36 11.60 9.49
CA SER A 176 1.79 11.40 9.73
C SER A 176 2.44 10.72 8.54
N GLU A 177 3.71 10.99 8.30
CA GLU A 177 4.48 10.27 7.29
C GLU A 177 5.97 10.25 7.63
N LYS A 178 6.66 9.25 7.08
CA LYS A 178 8.12 9.20 7.00
C LYS A 178 8.48 8.84 5.58
N VAL A 179 9.16 9.76 4.90
CA VAL A 179 9.71 9.54 3.56
C VAL A 179 11.18 9.13 3.64
N PRO A 180 11.70 8.36 2.68
CA PRO A 180 13.14 8.10 2.59
C PRO A 180 13.90 9.42 2.42
N ASP A 181 14.99 9.58 3.18
CA ASP A 181 15.90 10.71 3.01
C ASP A 181 16.73 10.59 1.72
N GLU A 182 17.52 11.61 1.41
CA GLU A 182 18.37 11.63 0.22
C GLU A 182 19.41 10.50 0.22
N ALA A 183 20.01 10.19 1.36
CA ALA A 183 20.99 9.11 1.49
C ALA A 183 20.35 7.73 1.21
N THR A 184 19.13 7.50 1.71
CA THR A 184 18.37 6.28 1.46
C THR A 184 17.98 6.17 -0.01
N ARG A 185 17.56 7.27 -0.64
CA ARG A 185 17.27 7.30 -2.09
C ARG A 185 18.51 7.02 -2.91
N ALA A 186 19.65 7.63 -2.57
CA ALA A 186 20.93 7.37 -3.21
C ALA A 186 21.36 5.90 -3.04
N ARG A 187 21.08 5.27 -1.89
CA ARG A 187 21.31 3.84 -1.69
C ARG A 187 20.42 2.96 -2.57
N LEU A 188 19.15 3.32 -2.75
CA LEU A 188 18.23 2.61 -3.65
C LEU A 188 18.68 2.71 -5.11
N THR A 189 18.93 3.92 -5.61
CA THR A 189 19.31 4.16 -7.01
C THR A 189 20.74 3.72 -7.31
N GLY A 190 21.62 3.73 -6.31
CA GLY A 190 22.99 3.22 -6.38
C GLY A 190 23.13 1.73 -6.08
N SER A 191 22.03 1.03 -5.77
CA SER A 191 22.06 -0.42 -5.55
C SER A 191 22.56 -1.15 -6.80
N LYS A 192 23.40 -2.17 -6.59
CA LYS A 192 23.87 -3.06 -7.67
C LYS A 192 22.91 -4.23 -7.92
N ALA A 193 21.80 -4.30 -7.17
CA ALA A 193 20.82 -5.35 -7.36
C ALA A 193 20.21 -5.26 -8.75
N LYS A 194 20.02 -6.42 -9.39
CA LYS A 194 19.31 -6.49 -10.68
C LYS A 194 17.80 -6.43 -10.50
N VAL A 195 17.31 -6.78 -9.31
CA VAL A 195 15.89 -6.86 -8.98
C VAL A 195 15.68 -6.26 -7.58
N LEU A 196 14.70 -5.36 -7.50
CA LEU A 196 14.16 -4.82 -6.27
C LEU A 196 12.74 -5.33 -6.08
N VAL A 197 12.40 -5.72 -4.85
CA VAL A 197 11.04 -6.06 -4.45
C VAL A 197 10.51 -4.92 -3.59
N LEU A 198 9.46 -4.28 -4.08
CA LEU A 198 8.79 -3.18 -3.42
C LEU A 198 7.50 -3.73 -2.79
N LYS A 199 7.42 -3.68 -1.47
CA LYS A 199 6.28 -4.20 -0.69
C LYS A 199 5.55 -3.05 -0.02
N THR A 200 4.23 -3.11 -0.04
CA THR A 200 3.37 -2.15 0.64
C THR A 200 2.37 -2.92 1.50
N ALA A 201 2.34 -2.70 2.81
CA ALA A 201 1.26 -3.18 3.68
C ALA A 201 0.31 -2.02 3.98
N SER A 202 -0.98 -2.22 3.73
CA SER A 202 -2.02 -1.20 3.86
C SER A 202 -3.12 -1.68 4.79
N VAL A 203 -3.50 -0.84 5.76
CA VAL A 203 -4.54 -1.16 6.74
C VAL A 203 -5.52 0.00 6.83
N LYS A 204 -6.79 -0.26 6.51
CA LYS A 204 -7.89 0.69 6.73
C LYS A 204 -8.31 0.63 8.18
N TYR A 205 -8.44 1.78 8.84
CA TYR A 205 -8.72 1.82 10.29
C TYR A 205 -9.89 2.74 10.66
N TYR A 206 -10.38 3.55 9.71
CA TYR A 206 -11.55 4.39 9.92
C TYR A 206 -12.29 4.62 8.61
N ARG A 207 -13.60 4.43 8.65
CA ARG A 207 -14.55 4.82 7.62
C ARG A 207 -15.82 5.29 8.32
N ALA A 208 -16.23 6.52 8.07
CA ALA A 208 -17.44 7.14 8.59
C ALA A 208 -17.98 8.10 7.56
#